data_AF-A0A1R2CID9-F1
#
_entry.id   AF-A0A1R2CID9-F1
#
_cell.length_a   1.000
_cell.length_b   1.000
_cell.length_c   1.000
_cell.angle_alpha   90.00
_cell.angle_beta   90.00
_cell.angle_gamma   90.00
#
_symmetry.space_group_name_H-M   'P 1'
#
loop_
_entity.id
_entity.type
_entity.pdbx_description
1 polymer ?
#
loop_
_entity_poly.entity_id
_entity_poly.type
_entity_poly.pdbx_seq_one_letter_code
_entity_poly.pdbx_strand_id
1 'polypeptide(L)'
;MKLSEGKSIFLEILTKILNENLHHNIISWSNDGKSFIIYNIKDFTEKVLPLFFKHSNFASFHRQLNLYGFVRDKKTITGKAFKHPLFEKNRPDLVESIHKKQKNSLLPVVFSQSNPAIKNMILCNTIKELSVNHAKIGKKLQTMTDKISELGDFQNFVREENKNMTSDVDKAKEILIYFVNWIKDRAKRYNVYGMAKENPVKKNFEVEDISDAAWNESLTYHGADEF
;
A
#
# COMPACT_ATOMS: atom_id res chain seq x y z
N MET A 1 16.02 -35.90 9.17
CA MET A 1 17.30 -35.19 8.95
C MET A 1 17.72 -34.55 10.26
N LYS A 2 18.82 -35.01 10.87
CA LYS A 2 19.40 -34.36 12.06
C LYS A 2 20.07 -33.07 11.58
N LEU A 3 19.49 -31.92 11.93
CA LEU A 3 20.12 -30.61 11.75
C LEU A 3 21.35 -30.57 12.67
N SER A 4 22.54 -30.36 12.11
CA SER A 4 23.78 -30.17 12.88
C SER A 4 23.61 -28.94 13.76
N GLU A 5 23.91 -29.07 15.06
CA GLU A 5 23.83 -28.00 16.06
C GLU A 5 24.52 -26.72 15.54
N GLY A 6 23.76 -25.63 15.47
CA GLY A 6 24.26 -24.28 15.14
C GLY A 6 24.06 -23.79 13.71
N LYS A 7 23.70 -24.65 12.75
CA LYS A 7 23.58 -24.23 11.35
C LYS A 7 22.23 -23.57 11.05
N SER A 8 22.29 -22.40 10.42
CA SER A 8 21.09 -21.60 10.10
C SER A 8 20.28 -22.24 8.98
N ILE A 9 19.09 -22.75 9.30
CA ILE A 9 18.12 -23.31 8.34
C ILE A 9 17.89 -22.38 7.13
N PHE A 10 17.82 -21.06 7.36
CA PHE A 10 17.65 -20.10 6.27
C PHE A 10 18.83 -20.11 5.29
N LEU A 11 20.07 -20.16 5.79
CA LEU A 11 21.27 -20.14 4.96
C LEU A 11 21.45 -21.47 4.23
N GLU A 12 21.12 -22.59 4.87
CA GLU A 12 21.12 -23.90 4.23
C GLU A 12 20.15 -23.93 3.05
N ILE A 13 18.92 -23.48 3.26
CA ILE A 13 17.90 -23.40 2.21
C ILE A 13 18.34 -22.47 1.09
N LEU A 14 18.85 -21.28 1.41
CA LEU A 14 19.31 -20.32 0.40
C LEU A 14 20.47 -20.89 -0.43
N THR A 15 21.43 -21.55 0.22
CA THR A 15 22.55 -22.22 -0.44
C THR A 15 22.06 -23.34 -1.36
N LYS A 16 21.08 -24.13 -0.90
CA LYS A 16 20.45 -25.20 -1.68
C LYS A 16 19.79 -24.66 -2.94
N ILE A 17 18.94 -23.63 -2.82
CA ILE A 17 18.26 -22.97 -3.96
C ILE A 17 19.27 -22.55 -5.03
N LEU A 18 20.40 -21.96 -4.60
CA LEU A 18 21.42 -21.43 -5.50
C LEU A 18 22.32 -22.50 -6.12
N ASN A 19 22.48 -23.66 -5.48
CA ASN A 19 23.35 -24.74 -5.95
C ASN A 19 22.63 -25.74 -6.86
N GLU A 20 21.32 -25.96 -6.67
CA GLU A 20 20.56 -26.93 -7.48
C GLU A 20 20.32 -26.46 -8.92
N ASN A 21 20.53 -25.18 -9.23
CA ASN A 21 20.44 -24.56 -10.57
C ASN A 21 19.10 -24.77 -11.33
N LEU A 22 18.10 -25.39 -10.68
CA LEU A 22 16.74 -25.64 -11.20
C LEU A 22 16.02 -24.35 -11.59
N HIS A 23 16.30 -23.26 -10.87
CA HIS A 23 15.65 -21.97 -11.02
C HIS A 23 16.61 -20.86 -11.46
N HIS A 24 17.67 -21.21 -12.21
CA HIS A 24 18.73 -20.27 -12.60
C HIS A 24 18.25 -19.02 -13.34
N ASN A 25 17.12 -19.10 -14.06
CA ASN A 25 16.47 -17.98 -14.73
C ASN A 25 15.71 -17.04 -13.78
N ILE A 26 15.40 -17.50 -12.56
CA ILE A 26 14.68 -16.74 -11.53
C ILE A 26 15.66 -16.22 -10.47
N ILE A 27 16.54 -17.10 -10.00
CA ILE A 27 17.56 -16.82 -8.98
C ILE A 27 18.85 -17.58 -9.31
N SER A 28 19.98 -16.88 -9.33
CA SER A 28 21.30 -17.51 -9.57
C SER A 28 22.42 -16.80 -8.84
N TRP A 29 23.57 -17.46 -8.73
CA TRP A 29 24.82 -16.78 -8.44
C TRP A 29 25.16 -15.76 -9.56
N SER A 30 25.85 -14.68 -9.20
CA SER A 30 26.54 -13.82 -10.17
C SER A 30 27.73 -14.55 -10.80
N ASN A 31 28.24 -14.02 -11.91
CA ASN A 31 29.34 -14.64 -12.65
C ASN A 31 30.62 -14.78 -11.81
N ASP A 32 30.88 -13.84 -10.89
CA ASP A 32 32.02 -13.86 -9.97
C ASP A 32 31.77 -14.70 -8.71
N GLY A 33 30.55 -15.22 -8.51
CA GLY A 33 30.17 -16.05 -7.36
C GLY A 33 30.09 -15.32 -6.01
N LYS A 34 30.24 -13.98 -5.97
CA LYS A 34 30.28 -13.17 -4.74
C LYS A 34 28.93 -12.58 -4.34
N SER A 35 27.94 -12.73 -5.20
CA SER A 35 26.58 -12.28 -4.97
C SER A 35 25.60 -13.26 -5.60
N PHE A 36 24.34 -13.19 -5.20
CA PHE A 36 23.26 -13.84 -5.92
C PHE A 36 22.27 -12.80 -6.42
N ILE A 37 21.61 -13.10 -7.53
CA ILE A 37 20.73 -12.20 -8.27
C ILE A 37 19.37 -12.86 -8.35
N ILE A 38 18.33 -12.10 -7.99
CA ILE A 38 16.93 -12.46 -8.25
C ILE A 38 16.47 -11.64 -9.46
N TYR A 39 16.30 -12.31 -10.60
CA TYR A 39 15.94 -11.65 -11.87
C TYR A 39 14.47 -11.23 -11.89
N ASN A 40 13.56 -12.11 -11.47
CA ASN A 40 12.13 -11.84 -11.39
C ASN A 40 11.60 -12.14 -9.99
N ILE A 41 11.19 -11.08 -9.28
CA ILE A 41 10.66 -11.20 -7.91
C ILE A 41 9.33 -11.95 -7.90
N LYS A 42 8.46 -11.71 -8.89
CA LYS A 42 7.14 -12.34 -8.95
C LYS A 42 7.27 -13.86 -9.11
N ASP A 43 8.07 -14.30 -10.08
CA ASP A 43 8.35 -15.72 -10.28
C ASP A 43 9.05 -16.33 -9.05
N PHE A 44 9.97 -15.60 -8.42
CA PHE A 44 10.62 -16.07 -7.19
C PHE A 44 9.62 -16.28 -6.05
N THR A 45 8.66 -15.37 -5.87
CA THR A 45 7.63 -15.48 -4.83
C THR A 45 6.61 -16.58 -5.10
N GLU A 46 6.22 -16.79 -6.35
CA GLU A 46 5.16 -17.73 -6.73
C GLU A 46 5.70 -19.15 -6.92
N LYS A 47 6.90 -19.30 -7.51
CA LYS A 47 7.43 -20.60 -7.95
C LYS A 47 8.53 -21.15 -7.05
N VAL A 48 9.34 -20.29 -6.43
CA VAL A 48 10.52 -20.74 -5.65
C VAL A 48 10.22 -20.72 -4.15
N LEU A 49 9.80 -19.60 -3.58
CA LEU A 49 9.59 -19.49 -2.12
C LEU A 49 8.68 -20.57 -1.52
N PRO A 50 7.53 -20.95 -2.12
CA PRO A 50 6.65 -21.98 -1.55
C PRO A 50 7.26 -23.38 -1.49
N LEU A 51 8.26 -23.68 -2.34
CA LEU A 51 8.94 -24.97 -2.36
C LEU A 51 9.92 -25.14 -1.19
N PHE A 52 10.42 -24.02 -0.66
CA PHE A 52 11.53 -24.00 0.31
C PHE A 52 11.13 -23.38 1.65
N PHE A 53 10.13 -22.51 1.68
CA PHE A 53 9.64 -21.80 2.87
C PHE A 53 8.13 -21.95 3.02
N LYS A 54 7.62 -21.86 4.25
CA LYS A 54 6.17 -21.94 4.55
C LYS A 54 5.38 -20.68 4.16
N HIS A 55 5.93 -19.82 3.31
CA HIS A 55 5.31 -18.58 2.85
C HIS A 55 5.86 -18.16 1.48
N SER A 56 5.07 -17.42 0.70
CA SER A 56 5.47 -16.84 -0.60
C SER A 56 5.93 -15.37 -0.49
N ASN A 57 5.97 -14.79 0.72
CA ASN A 57 6.20 -13.35 0.89
C ASN A 57 7.68 -12.96 0.72
N PHE A 58 7.98 -12.15 -0.29
CA PHE A 58 9.33 -11.60 -0.52
C PHE A 58 9.84 -10.76 0.65
N ALA A 59 8.98 -9.99 1.33
CA ALA A 59 9.39 -9.14 2.45
C ALA A 59 9.92 -9.98 3.63
N SER A 60 9.32 -11.16 3.88
CA SER A 60 9.79 -12.11 4.88
C SER A 60 11.16 -12.67 4.52
N PHE A 61 11.36 -13.06 3.26
CA PHE A 61 12.66 -13.50 2.75
C PHE A 61 13.73 -12.39 2.85
N HIS A 62 13.41 -11.19 2.39
CA HIS A 62 14.30 -10.03 2.47
C HIS A 62 14.64 -9.66 3.92
N ARG A 63 13.70 -9.82 4.86
CA ARG A 63 13.96 -9.65 6.28
C ARG A 63 14.99 -10.65 6.80
N GLN A 64 14.92 -11.92 6.39
CA GLN A 64 15.94 -12.89 6.76
C GLN A 64 17.31 -12.47 6.23
N LEU A 65 17.42 -12.06 4.95
CA LEU A 65 18.65 -11.52 4.40
C LEU A 65 19.25 -10.38 5.26
N ASN A 66 18.41 -9.41 5.65
CA ASN A 66 18.84 -8.31 6.51
C ASN A 66 19.34 -8.77 7.89
N LEU A 67 18.68 -9.78 8.49
CA LEU A 67 19.07 -10.35 9.78
C LEU A 67 20.40 -11.09 9.72
N TYR A 68 20.77 -11.65 8.56
CA TYR A 68 22.09 -12.26 8.32
C TYR A 68 23.10 -11.29 7.70
N GLY A 69 22.77 -10.00 7.61
CA GLY A 69 23.72 -8.96 7.17
C GLY A 69 23.96 -8.86 5.67
N PHE A 70 23.14 -9.51 4.84
CA PHE A 70 23.21 -9.32 3.39
C PHE A 70 22.87 -7.87 3.02
N VAL A 71 23.57 -7.36 2.02
CA VAL A 71 23.36 -6.01 1.48
C VAL A 71 23.00 -6.08 0.01
N ARG A 72 22.19 -5.12 -0.45
CA ARG A 72 21.87 -4.99 -1.87
C ARG A 72 23.11 -4.54 -2.64
N ASP A 73 23.50 -5.30 -3.66
CA ASP A 73 24.48 -4.82 -4.62
C ASP A 73 23.79 -3.95 -5.67
N LYS A 74 24.20 -2.68 -5.73
CA LYS A 74 23.65 -1.69 -6.66
C LYS A 74 24.42 -1.63 -7.98
N LYS A 75 25.53 -2.37 -8.11
CA LYS A 75 26.32 -2.42 -9.35
C LYS A 75 25.62 -3.20 -10.46
N THR A 76 24.74 -4.13 -10.09
CA THR A 76 24.04 -4.99 -11.04
C THR A 76 22.86 -4.24 -11.68
N ILE A 77 22.86 -4.20 -13.02
CA ILE A 77 21.79 -3.58 -13.83
C ILE A 77 20.57 -4.51 -13.94
N THR A 78 20.80 -5.83 -13.93
CA THR A 78 19.78 -6.86 -14.08
C THR A 78 19.29 -7.39 -12.73
N GLY A 79 18.00 -7.25 -12.44
CA GLY A 79 17.38 -7.84 -11.25
C GLY A 79 17.80 -7.20 -9.92
N LYS A 80 17.58 -7.93 -8.81
CA LYS A 80 18.01 -7.54 -7.47
C LYS A 80 19.15 -8.43 -7.00
N ALA A 81 20.35 -7.86 -6.94
CA ALA A 81 21.54 -8.54 -6.44
C ALA A 81 21.73 -8.34 -4.92
N PHE A 82 22.14 -9.38 -4.23
CA PHE A 82 22.44 -9.39 -2.80
C PHE A 82 23.80 -10.06 -2.56
N LYS A 83 24.58 -9.48 -1.66
CA LYS A 83 25.92 -9.99 -1.32
C LYS A 83 26.17 -10.00 0.17
N HIS A 84 27.06 -10.89 0.58
CA HIS A 84 27.62 -10.94 1.93
C HIS A 84 29.08 -11.43 1.83
N PRO A 85 30.05 -10.83 2.54
CA PRO A 85 31.47 -11.19 2.40
C PRO A 85 31.81 -12.66 2.67
N LEU A 86 30.99 -13.34 3.48
CA LEU A 86 31.17 -14.75 3.84
C LEU A 86 30.18 -15.68 3.11
N PHE A 87 29.43 -15.17 2.13
CA PHE A 87 28.48 -15.96 1.34
C PHE A 87 28.93 -15.98 -0.12
N GLU A 88 29.78 -16.96 -0.44
CA GLU A 88 30.36 -17.12 -1.77
C GLU A 88 30.05 -18.50 -2.35
N LYS A 89 29.93 -18.55 -3.68
CA LYS A 89 29.72 -19.80 -4.41
C LYS A 89 30.88 -20.78 -4.12
N ASN A 90 30.53 -22.04 -3.86
CA ASN A 90 31.47 -23.13 -3.57
C ASN A 90 32.33 -22.94 -2.29
N ARG A 91 31.95 -22.04 -1.38
CA ARG A 91 32.62 -21.82 -0.09
C ARG A 91 31.67 -22.05 1.10
N PRO A 92 31.19 -23.28 1.32
CA PRO A 92 30.27 -23.60 2.41
C PRO A 92 30.90 -23.38 3.80
N ASP A 93 32.23 -23.45 3.89
CA ASP A 93 33.03 -23.16 5.07
C ASP A 93 32.81 -21.73 5.59
N LEU A 94 32.70 -20.76 4.68
CA LEU A 94 32.46 -19.35 5.05
C LEU A 94 31.04 -19.13 5.56
N VAL A 95 30.07 -19.90 5.03
CA VAL A 95 28.64 -19.76 5.39
C VAL A 95 28.39 -20.10 6.86
N GLU A 96 29.17 -21.02 7.43
CA GLU A 96 29.06 -21.40 8.85
C GLU A 96 29.45 -20.26 9.80
N SER A 97 30.25 -19.32 9.31
CA SER A 97 30.63 -18.11 10.05
C SER A 97 29.59 -16.98 9.96
N ILE A 98 28.47 -17.16 9.25
CA ILE A 98 27.40 -16.16 9.15
C ILE A 98 26.40 -16.35 10.30
N HIS A 99 26.35 -15.34 11.17
CA HIS A 99 25.51 -15.36 12.36
C HIS A 99 24.35 -14.37 12.22
N LYS A 100 23.19 -14.74 12.77
CA LYS A 100 22.02 -13.85 12.82
C LYS A 100 22.30 -12.70 13.78
N LYS A 101 22.02 -11.46 13.36
CA LYS A 101 22.04 -10.28 14.23
C LYS A 101 21.10 -10.52 15.42
N GLN A 102 21.62 -10.50 16.64
CA GLN A 102 20.80 -10.61 17.85
C GLN A 102 19.92 -9.37 18.01
N LYS A 103 18.68 -9.57 18.49
CA LYS A 103 17.71 -8.48 18.70
C LYS A 103 18.05 -7.57 19.90
N ASN A 104 19.03 -7.94 20.72
CA ASN A 104 19.40 -7.21 21.93
C ASN A 104 20.76 -6.57 21.77
N SER A 105 20.77 -5.37 21.18
CA SER A 105 21.63 -4.23 21.49
C SER A 105 21.63 -3.31 20.28
N LEU A 106 21.18 -2.07 20.47
CA LEU A 106 21.38 -0.98 19.52
C LEU A 106 22.85 -0.55 19.44
N LEU A 107 23.79 -1.39 19.91
CA LEU A 107 25.23 -1.20 19.84
C LEU A 107 25.89 -2.55 19.48
N PRO A 108 26.83 -2.60 18.52
CA PRO A 108 27.57 -3.82 18.23
C PRO A 108 28.31 -4.31 19.49
N VAL A 109 28.39 -5.62 19.71
CA VAL A 109 29.17 -6.28 20.79
C VAL A 109 30.64 -5.79 20.87
N VAL A 110 31.17 -5.23 19.76
CA VAL A 110 32.48 -4.56 19.64
C VAL A 110 32.61 -3.29 20.51
N PHE A 111 31.49 -2.70 20.95
CA PHE A 111 31.47 -1.47 21.75
C PHE A 111 31.91 -1.69 23.20
N SER A 112 31.83 -2.91 23.71
CA SER A 112 32.17 -3.20 25.12
C SER A 112 33.68 -3.31 25.33
N GLN A 113 34.44 -3.78 24.32
CA GLN A 113 35.88 -4.11 24.44
C GLN A 113 36.84 -3.12 23.74
N SER A 114 36.35 -2.05 23.11
CA SER A 114 37.17 -1.08 22.36
C SER A 114 37.68 0.09 23.23
N ASN A 115 38.85 0.66 22.88
CA ASN A 115 39.38 1.88 23.52
C ASN A 115 38.36 3.04 23.41
N PRO A 116 38.20 3.90 24.45
CA PRO A 116 37.31 5.07 24.46
C PRO A 116 37.31 5.92 23.17
N ALA A 117 38.46 6.12 22.53
CA ALA A 117 38.56 6.90 21.30
C ALA A 117 37.78 6.28 20.13
N ILE A 118 37.82 4.95 20.01
CA ILE A 118 37.11 4.20 18.96
C ILE A 118 35.60 4.23 19.20
N LYS A 119 35.17 4.12 20.47
CA LYS A 119 33.76 4.24 20.86
C LYS A 119 33.18 5.60 20.47
N ASN A 120 33.90 6.68 20.79
CA ASN A 120 33.49 8.04 20.45
C ASN A 120 33.41 8.25 18.93
N MET A 121 34.37 7.73 18.16
CA MET A 121 34.34 7.81 16.70
C MET A 121 33.12 7.09 16.08
N ILE A 122 32.81 5.88 16.54
CA ILE A 122 31.65 5.11 16.09
C ILE A 122 30.36 5.84 16.45
N LEU A 123 30.27 6.36 17.68
CA LEU A 123 29.11 7.12 18.15
C LEU A 123 28.91 8.38 17.29
N CYS A 124 29.96 9.16 17.02
CA CYS A 124 29.88 10.35 16.17
C CYS A 124 29.43 10.03 14.74
N ASN A 125 29.94 8.95 14.14
CA ASN A 125 29.49 8.53 12.81
C ASN A 125 28.03 8.09 12.80
N THR A 126 27.61 7.38 13.85
CA THR A 126 26.21 6.95 14.02
C THR A 126 25.28 8.16 14.18
N ILE A 127 25.66 9.15 14.99
CA ILE A 127 24.94 10.40 15.17
C ILE A 127 24.82 11.17 13.85
N LYS A 128 25.91 11.25 13.06
CA LYS A 128 25.90 11.89 11.74
C LYS A 128 24.92 11.18 10.79
N GLU A 129 24.95 9.86 10.74
CA GLU A 129 24.06 9.08 9.88
C GLU A 129 22.59 9.24 10.29
N LEU A 130 22.31 9.18 11.61
CA LEU A 130 20.98 9.43 12.15
C LEU A 130 20.48 10.84 11.84
N SER A 131 21.34 11.85 11.97
CA SER A 131 21.02 13.25 11.64
C SER A 131 20.64 13.41 10.16
N VAL A 132 21.41 12.80 9.25
CA VAL A 132 21.09 12.81 7.82
C VAL A 132 19.75 12.11 7.54
N ASN A 133 19.48 11.00 8.21
CA ASN A 133 18.22 10.28 8.05
C ASN A 133 17.04 11.09 8.61
N HIS A 134 17.19 11.73 9.76
CA HIS A 134 16.19 12.64 10.32
C HIS A 134 15.87 13.79 9.36
N ALA A 135 16.88 14.40 8.73
CA ALA A 135 16.67 15.45 7.74
C ALA A 135 15.87 14.96 6.52
N LYS A 136 16.12 13.73 6.05
CA LYS A 136 15.34 13.13 4.95
C LYS A 136 13.89 12.88 5.36
N ILE A 137 13.67 12.39 6.58
CA ILE A 137 12.32 12.18 7.13
C ILE A 137 11.58 13.53 7.21
N GLY A 138 12.25 14.58 7.71
CA GLY A 138 11.69 15.93 7.76
C GLY A 138 11.25 16.44 6.39
N LYS A 139 12.08 16.27 5.34
CA LYS A 139 11.69 16.63 3.96
C LYS A 139 10.47 15.87 3.47
N LYS A 140 10.41 14.55 3.75
CA LYS A 140 9.27 13.73 3.33
C LYS A 140 7.99 14.11 4.07
N LEU A 141 8.09 14.43 5.35
CA LEU A 141 6.98 14.95 6.14
C LEU A 141 6.49 16.27 5.58
N GLN A 142 7.39 17.20 5.25
CA GLN A 142 7.00 18.48 4.65
C GLN A 142 6.21 18.27 3.35
N THR A 143 6.73 17.46 2.42
CA THR A 143 6.02 17.16 1.17
C THR A 143 4.66 16.50 1.40
N MET A 144 4.54 15.67 2.44
CA MET A 144 3.25 15.06 2.79
C MET A 144 2.28 16.10 3.37
N THR A 145 2.76 16.99 4.23
CA THR A 145 1.99 18.11 4.78
C THR A 145 1.49 19.04 3.66
N ASP A 146 2.33 19.37 2.70
CA ASP A 146 1.96 20.21 1.55
C ASP A 146 0.81 19.57 0.75
N LYS A 147 0.92 18.27 0.44
CA LYS A 147 -0.14 17.52 -0.25
C LYS A 147 -1.44 17.43 0.55
N ILE A 148 -1.36 17.30 1.86
CA ILE A 148 -2.56 17.29 2.73
C ILE A 148 -3.25 18.64 2.66
N SER A 149 -2.49 19.74 2.62
CA SER A 149 -3.04 21.09 2.44
C SER A 149 -3.75 21.23 1.10
N GLU A 150 -3.09 20.84 0.00
CA GLU A 150 -3.68 20.87 -1.35
C GLU A 150 -4.97 20.04 -1.44
N LEU A 151 -4.99 18.85 -0.84
CA LEU A 151 -6.19 18.02 -0.79
C LEU A 151 -7.30 18.66 0.04
N GLY A 152 -6.95 19.33 1.14
CA GLY A 152 -7.89 20.10 1.96
C GLY A 152 -8.54 21.24 1.17
N ASP A 153 -7.75 21.98 0.40
CA ASP A 153 -8.24 23.06 -0.46
C ASP A 153 -9.17 22.53 -1.55
N PHE A 154 -8.80 21.43 -2.20
CA PHE A 154 -9.65 20.77 -3.21
C PHE A 154 -10.96 20.24 -2.59
N GLN A 155 -10.90 19.63 -1.41
CA GLN A 155 -12.08 19.15 -0.70
C GLN A 155 -13.03 20.30 -0.34
N ASN A 156 -12.50 21.46 0.06
CA ASN A 156 -13.30 22.65 0.33
C ASN A 156 -13.95 23.18 -0.96
N PHE A 157 -13.21 23.23 -2.06
CA PHE A 157 -13.74 23.63 -3.37
C PHE A 157 -14.93 22.75 -3.80
N VAL A 158 -14.75 21.42 -3.79
CA VAL A 158 -15.80 20.47 -4.17
C VAL A 158 -17.01 20.59 -3.24
N ARG A 159 -16.79 20.82 -1.93
CA ARG A 159 -17.87 21.03 -0.97
C ARG A 159 -18.70 22.27 -1.30
N GLU A 160 -18.06 23.39 -1.66
CA GLU A 160 -18.78 24.62 -2.00
C GLU A 160 -19.55 24.48 -3.32
N GLU A 161 -18.97 23.85 -4.35
CA GLU A 161 -19.70 23.51 -5.59
C GLU A 161 -20.93 22.63 -5.32
N ASN A 162 -20.78 21.59 -4.50
CA ASN A 162 -21.89 20.72 -4.13
C ASN A 162 -23.00 21.48 -3.40
N LYS A 163 -22.66 22.41 -2.48
CA LYS A 163 -23.66 23.26 -1.82
C LYS A 163 -24.42 24.13 -2.83
N ASN A 164 -23.72 24.72 -3.80
CA ASN A 164 -24.34 25.52 -4.85
C ASN A 164 -25.31 24.68 -5.68
N MET A 165 -24.88 23.49 -6.12
CA MET A 165 -25.74 22.57 -6.87
C MET A 165 -26.96 22.14 -6.06
N THR A 166 -26.81 21.82 -4.77
CA THR A 166 -27.95 21.50 -3.90
C THR A 166 -28.94 22.67 -3.82
N SER A 167 -28.45 23.90 -3.67
CA SER A 167 -29.32 25.09 -3.66
C SER A 167 -30.08 25.27 -4.98
N ASP A 168 -29.44 25.03 -6.11
CA ASP A 168 -30.09 25.16 -7.42
C ASP A 168 -31.11 24.05 -7.66
N VAL A 169 -30.84 22.84 -7.19
CA VAL A 169 -31.81 21.74 -7.17
C VAL A 169 -33.02 22.11 -6.31
N ASP A 170 -32.82 22.71 -5.14
CA ASP A 170 -33.92 23.12 -4.26
C ASP A 170 -34.76 24.24 -4.90
N LYS A 171 -34.14 25.23 -5.55
CA LYS A 171 -34.88 26.24 -6.32
C LYS A 171 -35.71 25.63 -7.45
N ALA A 172 -35.16 24.65 -8.17
CA ALA A 172 -35.88 23.96 -9.23
C ALA A 172 -37.10 23.19 -8.68
N LYS A 173 -36.95 22.53 -7.53
CA LYS A 173 -38.07 21.88 -6.82
C LYS A 173 -39.18 22.88 -6.48
N GLU A 174 -38.84 24.04 -5.93
CA GLU A 174 -39.82 25.08 -5.59
C GLU A 174 -40.60 25.57 -6.82
N ILE A 175 -39.91 25.78 -7.94
CA ILE A 175 -40.56 26.17 -9.21
C ILE A 175 -41.54 25.09 -9.68
N LEU A 176 -41.14 23.81 -9.61
CA LEU A 176 -42.00 22.70 -10.01
C LEU A 176 -43.22 22.58 -9.10
N ILE A 177 -43.04 22.73 -7.77
CA ILE A 177 -44.14 22.73 -6.81
C ILE A 177 -45.12 23.86 -7.13
N TYR A 178 -44.63 25.07 -7.39
CA TYR A 178 -45.46 26.20 -7.79
C TYR A 178 -46.26 25.89 -9.07
N PHE A 179 -45.59 25.35 -10.10
CA PHE A 179 -46.24 25.04 -11.37
C PHE A 179 -47.32 23.95 -11.24
N VAL A 180 -47.03 22.88 -10.49
CA VAL A 180 -48.02 21.82 -10.19
C VAL A 180 -49.22 22.39 -9.45
N ASN A 181 -49.00 23.24 -8.45
CA ASN A 181 -50.08 23.89 -7.71
C ASN A 181 -50.90 24.83 -8.59
N TRP A 182 -50.25 25.56 -9.49
CA TRP A 182 -50.91 26.41 -10.47
C TRP A 182 -51.80 25.60 -11.43
N ILE A 183 -51.33 24.47 -11.96
CA ILE A 183 -52.14 23.57 -12.79
C ILE A 183 -53.35 23.06 -12.01
N LYS A 184 -53.14 22.56 -10.79
CA LYS A 184 -54.21 22.04 -9.92
C LYS A 184 -55.29 23.10 -9.68
N ASP A 185 -54.89 24.35 -9.42
CA ASP A 185 -55.82 25.46 -9.20
C ASP A 185 -56.57 25.87 -10.49
N ARG A 186 -55.87 25.91 -11.63
CA ARG A 186 -56.48 26.19 -12.94
C ARG A 186 -57.50 25.12 -13.34
N ALA A 187 -57.19 23.85 -13.10
CA ALA A 187 -58.09 22.72 -13.37
C ALA A 187 -59.36 22.78 -12.52
N LYS A 188 -59.24 23.14 -11.23
CA LYS A 188 -60.40 23.39 -10.35
C LYS A 188 -61.29 24.51 -10.91
N ARG A 189 -60.69 25.61 -11.37
CA ARG A 189 -61.44 26.74 -11.96
C ARG A 189 -62.16 26.37 -13.26
N TYR A 190 -61.57 25.55 -14.12
CA TYR A 190 -62.28 25.04 -15.32
C TYR A 190 -63.44 24.10 -14.98
N ASN A 191 -63.31 23.29 -13.93
CA ASN A 191 -64.39 22.44 -13.43
C ASN A 191 -65.56 23.25 -12.80
N VAL A 192 -65.36 24.54 -12.50
CA VAL A 192 -66.40 25.47 -12.02
C VAL A 192 -67.20 26.11 -13.17
N TYR A 193 -66.67 26.16 -14.40
CA TYR A 193 -67.36 26.75 -15.56
C TYR A 193 -68.25 25.76 -16.34
N GLY A 194 -68.57 24.60 -15.77
CA GLY A 194 -69.73 23.80 -16.20
C GLY A 194 -69.67 23.24 -17.63
N MET A 195 -68.49 22.96 -18.18
CA MET A 195 -68.37 22.18 -19.43
C MET A 195 -68.12 20.70 -19.08
N ALA A 196 -68.89 19.83 -19.72
CA ALA A 196 -69.25 18.48 -19.30
C ALA A 196 -68.10 17.54 -18.93
N LYS A 197 -68.44 16.58 -18.04
CA LYS A 197 -67.76 15.30 -17.87
C LYS A 197 -67.78 14.53 -19.19
N GLU A 198 -66.85 14.80 -20.09
CA GLU A 198 -66.44 13.79 -21.06
C GLU A 198 -65.27 13.02 -20.48
N ASN A 199 -65.52 11.74 -20.30
CA ASN A 199 -64.65 10.73 -19.74
C ASN A 199 -63.33 10.70 -20.54
N PRO A 200 -62.17 11.15 -20.02
CA PRO A 200 -60.93 10.96 -20.74
C PRO A 200 -60.62 9.47 -20.70
N VAL A 201 -60.59 8.88 -21.90
CA VAL A 201 -60.09 7.54 -22.22
C VAL A 201 -59.02 7.12 -21.21
N LYS A 202 -59.24 5.98 -20.55
CA LYS A 202 -58.25 5.31 -19.70
C LYS A 202 -56.92 5.23 -20.45
N LYS A 203 -56.00 6.15 -20.16
CA LYS A 203 -54.58 5.92 -20.37
C LYS A 203 -54.02 5.67 -18.99
N ASN A 204 -53.75 4.40 -18.72
CA ASN A 204 -52.98 3.95 -17.58
C ASN A 204 -51.65 4.72 -17.57
N PHE A 205 -51.58 5.77 -16.79
CA PHE A 205 -50.34 6.24 -16.20
C PHE A 205 -50.61 6.18 -14.71
N GLU A 206 -50.27 5.05 -14.11
CA GLU A 206 -50.02 4.99 -12.68
C GLU A 206 -48.83 5.93 -12.44
N VAL A 207 -49.14 7.17 -12.06
CA VAL A 207 -48.17 8.02 -11.38
C VAL A 207 -48.22 7.53 -9.94
N GLU A 208 -47.28 6.65 -9.60
CA GLU A 208 -47.05 6.30 -8.20
C GLU A 208 -46.83 7.60 -7.43
N ASP A 209 -47.61 7.80 -6.37
CA ASP A 209 -47.40 8.89 -5.41
C ASP A 209 -46.03 8.67 -4.75
N ILE A 210 -45.00 9.36 -5.26
CA ILE A 210 -43.70 9.43 -4.62
C ILE A 210 -43.88 10.26 -3.35
N SER A 211 -44.20 9.58 -2.25
CA SER A 211 -44.24 10.19 -0.92
C SER A 211 -42.85 10.75 -0.55
N ASP A 212 -42.82 11.78 0.30
CA ASP A 212 -41.58 12.43 0.78
C ASP A 212 -40.56 11.44 1.38
N ALA A 213 -40.99 10.25 1.80
CA ALA A 213 -40.12 9.18 2.29
C ALA A 213 -39.20 8.57 1.20
N ALA A 214 -39.66 8.49 -0.05
CA ALA A 214 -38.91 7.85 -1.13
C ALA A 214 -37.68 8.66 -1.60
N TRP A 215 -37.69 9.99 -1.39
CA TRP A 215 -36.53 10.84 -1.67
C TRP A 215 -35.40 10.69 -0.64
N ASN A 216 -35.72 10.32 0.61
CA ASN A 216 -34.73 10.23 1.68
C ASN A 216 -34.00 8.88 1.73
N GLU A 217 -34.60 7.78 1.27
CA GLU A 217 -33.94 6.46 1.27
C GLU A 217 -32.80 6.35 0.23
N SER A 218 -32.90 7.04 -0.91
CA SER A 218 -31.90 6.95 -1.99
C SER A 218 -30.62 7.77 -1.77
N LEU A 219 -30.48 8.47 -0.63
CA LEU A 219 -29.28 9.27 -0.29
C LEU A 219 -28.42 8.64 0.82
N THR A 220 -28.64 7.37 1.17
CA THR A 220 -27.71 6.64 2.05
C THR A 220 -26.49 6.15 1.26
N TYR A 221 -25.48 7.02 1.16
CA TYR A 221 -24.16 6.71 0.64
C TYR A 221 -23.52 5.58 1.48
N HIS A 222 -23.59 4.34 1.01
CA HIS A 222 -22.87 3.19 1.57
C HIS A 222 -21.44 3.19 1.02
N GLY A 223 -20.61 4.10 1.51
CA GLY A 223 -19.24 4.27 1.04
C GLY A 223 -18.29 4.69 2.13
N ALA A 224 -18.14 3.86 3.15
CA ALA A 224 -17.00 3.86 4.06
C ALA A 224 -16.97 2.56 4.86
N ASP A 225 -16.67 1.43 4.20
CA ASP A 225 -16.17 0.22 4.86
C ASP A 225 -15.35 -0.55 3.84
N GLU A 226 -14.14 -0.05 3.58
CA GLU A 226 -12.96 -0.81 3.15
C GLU A 226 -11.84 0.22 2.96
N PHE A 227 -11.04 0.43 4.01
CA PHE A 227 -9.58 0.57 4.01
C PHE A 227 -9.06 0.89 5.42
#